data_AF-A0A2N9F315-F1
#
_entry.id   AF-A0A2N9F315-F1
#
_cell.length_a   1.000
_cell.length_b   1.000
_cell.length_c   1.000
_cell.angle_alpha   90.00
_cell.angle_beta   90.00
_cell.angle_gamma   90.00
#
_symmetry.space_group_name_H-M   'P 1'
#
loop_
_entity.id
_entity.type
_entity.pdbx_description
1 polymer ?
#
loop_
_entity_poly.entity_id
_entity_poly.type
_entity_poly.pdbx_seq_one_letter_code
_entity_poly.pdbx_strand_id
1 'polypeptide(L)'
;MNKVQFAEKAIKSVVILPLMELLRGKISWVEQRVAVRALGHLASHDTTFEAIAVHEVEIIQLAMKIASTCLDEVYDKFIAVKDSKRLKYHCDLLTRGLGGLEIENTKAEEWAIQLQCWSLYLINCFACKERSLSLICKTEFLKDLCGMWGGLANRTSPAGVGLIRTLCQTKTGTTSVADLKEVIECLCNLSRSSDDWQYTAVDSLLLILKDPDTRYKVIDIVAPILVDLVELGSFGDTITQGLLQDYHKIKYGNLKLKSERGEKALGEVWDLKVERKKREKLMSKQEVGERKVLVGKLKKNGNLRFWSGDIEEAVMKYSEALSLCPLRMRKQRLVLYSNRAQCNLVLRNPEAAISDATRALCLSNAVNPHGKSLWRRSQAYDMKGLAKESLMDCLVFVSDWLKSETENCTKIPYYAARMINKQMNATWPFSSAKSKR
;
A
#
# COMPACT_ATOMS: atom_id res chain seq x y z
N MET A 1 11.14 26.91 6.80
CA MET A 1 10.65 26.40 8.11
C MET A 1 11.44 25.20 8.63
N ASN A 2 12.02 24.33 7.79
CA ASN A 2 12.87 23.22 8.26
C ASN A 2 14.34 23.65 8.46
N LYS A 3 14.63 24.58 9.37
CA LYS A 3 16.02 24.96 9.69
C LYS A 3 16.31 24.59 11.14
N VAL A 4 17.38 23.85 11.36
CA VAL A 4 17.84 23.39 12.69
C VAL A 4 17.95 24.57 13.68
N GLN A 5 18.41 25.74 13.21
CA GLN A 5 18.53 26.97 14.00
C GLN A 5 17.22 27.39 14.68
N PHE A 6 16.07 27.16 14.05
CA PHE A 6 14.77 27.49 14.65
C PHE A 6 14.38 26.48 15.72
N ALA A 7 14.69 25.20 15.54
CA ALA A 7 14.50 24.17 16.54
C ALA A 7 15.34 24.44 17.79
N GLU A 8 16.63 24.75 17.61
CA GLU A 8 17.53 25.10 18.72
C GLU A 8 17.07 26.34 19.48
N LYS A 9 16.62 27.37 18.77
CA LYS A 9 16.05 28.57 19.39
C LYS A 9 14.79 28.25 20.19
N ALA A 10 13.92 27.38 19.66
CA ALA A 10 12.70 26.97 20.35
C ALA A 10 13.01 26.21 21.66
N ILE A 11 14.00 25.30 21.65
CA ILE A 11 14.46 24.62 22.88
C ILE A 11 14.96 25.63 23.91
N LYS A 12 15.77 26.62 23.49
CA LYS A 12 16.25 27.70 24.38
C LYS A 12 15.11 28.55 24.95
N SER A 13 13.99 28.64 24.25
CA SER A 13 12.77 29.32 24.71
C SER A 13 11.85 28.42 25.56
N VAL A 14 12.29 27.22 25.96
CA VAL A 14 11.59 26.32 26.89
C VAL A 14 10.17 25.94 26.43
N VAL A 15 10.00 25.76 25.12
CA VAL A 15 8.67 25.51 24.53
C VAL A 15 8.15 24.08 24.73
N ILE A 16 8.99 23.12 25.15
CA ILE A 16 8.62 21.70 25.23
C ILE A 16 7.42 21.48 26.16
N LEU A 17 7.47 21.98 27.40
CA LEU A 17 6.38 21.79 28.38
C LEU A 17 5.05 22.41 27.91
N PRO A 18 5.02 23.67 27.41
CA PRO A 18 3.81 24.21 26.77
C PRO A 18 3.28 23.37 25.62
N LEU A 19 4.16 22.85 24.74
CA LEU A 19 3.75 21.99 23.64
C LEU A 19 3.17 20.66 24.14
N MET A 20 3.73 20.09 25.21
CA MET A 20 3.18 18.89 25.84
C MET A 20 1.79 19.13 26.45
N GLU A 21 1.55 20.28 27.08
CA GLU A 21 0.22 20.66 27.57
C GLU A 21 -0.81 20.70 26.43
N LEU A 22 -0.44 21.24 25.27
CA LEU A 22 -1.29 21.22 24.09
C LEU A 22 -1.48 19.80 23.53
N LEU A 23 -0.42 18.98 23.51
CA LEU A 23 -0.46 17.58 23.07
C LEU A 23 -1.43 16.74 23.93
N ARG A 24 -1.46 16.97 25.25
CA ARG A 24 -2.41 16.36 26.19
C ARG A 24 -3.88 16.67 25.88
N GLY A 25 -4.16 17.64 25.00
CA GLY A 25 -5.51 18.00 24.58
C GLY A 25 -6.16 19.03 25.48
N LYS A 26 -5.37 19.89 26.16
CA LYS A 26 -5.86 20.92 27.08
C LYS A 26 -6.83 21.92 26.45
N ILE A 27 -6.75 22.13 25.13
CA ILE A 27 -7.59 23.09 24.39
C ILE A 27 -8.48 22.34 23.39
N SER A 28 -7.96 22.05 22.20
CA SER A 28 -8.70 21.32 21.17
C SER A 28 -7.76 20.54 20.25
N TRP A 29 -8.36 19.77 19.34
CA TRP A 29 -7.65 19.03 18.30
C TRP A 29 -6.84 19.96 17.37
N VAL A 30 -7.23 21.24 17.24
CA VAL A 30 -6.50 22.25 16.45
C VAL A 30 -5.14 22.54 17.07
N GLU A 31 -5.07 22.73 18.38
CA GLU A 31 -3.82 22.97 19.09
C GLU A 31 -2.98 21.70 19.20
N GLN A 32 -3.60 20.52 19.36
CA GLN A 32 -2.88 19.24 19.29
C GLN A 32 -2.15 19.09 17.95
N ARG A 33 -2.79 19.47 16.83
CA ARG A 33 -2.15 19.46 15.51
C ARG A 33 -0.91 20.35 15.44
N VAL A 34 -0.95 21.54 16.05
CA VAL A 34 0.22 22.41 16.15
C VAL A 34 1.31 21.78 17.03
N ALA A 35 0.93 21.25 18.19
CA ALA A 35 1.84 20.63 19.14
C ALA A 35 2.60 19.44 18.54
N VAL A 36 1.87 18.50 17.93
CA VAL A 36 2.45 17.33 17.26
C VAL A 36 3.42 17.76 16.16
N ARG A 37 3.05 18.75 15.35
CA ARG A 37 3.92 19.23 14.25
C ARG A 37 5.21 19.85 14.78
N ALA A 38 5.10 20.68 15.82
CA ALA A 38 6.26 21.33 16.43
C ALA A 38 7.18 20.32 17.10
N LEU A 39 6.64 19.41 17.92
CA LEU A 39 7.41 18.34 18.57
C LEU A 39 8.07 17.41 17.54
N GLY A 40 7.37 17.07 16.45
CA GLY A 40 7.94 16.28 15.36
C GLY A 40 9.12 16.99 14.69
N HIS A 41 9.02 18.31 14.46
CA HIS A 41 10.14 19.07 13.92
C HIS A 41 11.35 19.09 14.86
N LEU A 42 11.12 19.31 16.16
CA LEU A 42 12.18 19.26 17.17
C LEU A 42 12.81 17.85 17.25
N ALA A 43 12.01 16.78 17.18
CA ALA A 43 12.49 15.39 17.26
C ALA A 43 13.22 14.94 15.99
N SER A 44 13.01 15.62 14.86
CA SER A 44 13.67 15.30 13.60
C SER A 44 15.14 15.69 13.53
N HIS A 45 15.64 16.49 14.48
CA HIS A 45 17.01 16.99 14.50
C HIS A 45 17.80 16.41 15.66
N ASP A 46 18.99 15.88 15.36
CA ASP A 46 19.85 15.25 16.36
C ASP A 46 20.26 16.21 17.48
N THR A 47 20.51 17.49 17.16
CA THR A 47 20.93 18.50 18.15
C THR A 47 19.84 18.84 19.17
N THR A 48 18.56 18.63 18.83
CA THR A 48 17.42 18.95 19.71
C THR A 48 16.70 17.71 20.23
N PHE A 49 17.01 16.52 19.71
CA PHE A 49 16.32 15.27 20.05
C PHE A 49 16.41 14.95 21.54
N GLU A 50 17.61 15.04 22.13
CA GLU A 50 17.82 14.66 23.54
C GLU A 50 16.97 15.50 24.51
N ALA A 51 16.72 16.77 24.21
CA ALA A 51 15.87 17.63 25.04
C ALA A 51 14.40 17.14 25.08
N ILE A 52 13.94 16.50 24.02
CA ILE A 52 12.57 15.96 23.90
C ILE A 52 12.51 14.54 24.44
N ALA A 53 13.60 13.78 24.25
CA ALA A 53 13.71 12.38 24.67
C ALA A 53 13.57 12.21 26.18
N VAL A 54 13.82 13.26 26.97
CA VAL A 54 13.50 13.30 28.43
C VAL A 54 12.03 12.96 28.71
N HIS A 55 11.13 13.30 27.77
CA HIS A 55 9.69 13.07 27.88
C HIS A 55 9.19 11.95 26.95
N GLU A 56 10.07 11.05 26.50
CA GLU A 56 9.78 10.07 25.44
C GLU A 56 8.52 9.23 25.70
N VAL A 57 8.35 8.70 26.91
CA VAL A 57 7.27 7.76 27.22
C VAL A 57 5.92 8.43 27.05
N GLU A 58 5.78 9.64 27.60
CA GLU A 58 4.54 10.39 27.53
C GLU A 58 4.25 10.88 26.10
N ILE A 59 5.28 11.39 25.41
CA ILE A 59 5.14 11.86 24.02
C ILE A 59 4.67 10.72 23.11
N ILE A 60 5.28 9.53 23.23
CA ILE A 60 4.92 8.38 22.41
C ILE A 60 3.50 7.89 22.73
N GLN A 61 3.13 7.80 24.00
CA GLN A 61 1.78 7.40 24.39
C GLN A 61 0.71 8.37 23.85
N LEU A 62 0.94 9.67 23.98
CA LEU A 62 0.02 10.69 23.46
C LEU A 62 -0.03 10.68 21.94
N ALA A 63 1.11 10.59 21.25
CA ALA A 63 1.16 10.55 19.79
C ALA A 63 0.45 9.30 19.23
N MET A 64 0.67 8.13 19.84
CA MET A 64 -0.03 6.89 19.46
C MET A 64 -1.54 7.01 19.65
N LYS A 65 -1.97 7.57 20.80
CA LYS A 65 -3.38 7.82 21.10
C LYS A 65 -3.99 8.75 20.05
N ILE A 66 -3.36 9.90 19.79
CA ILE A 66 -3.83 10.88 18.80
C ILE A 66 -3.89 10.24 17.41
N ALA A 67 -2.85 9.52 16.97
CA ALA A 67 -2.87 8.86 15.65
C ALA A 67 -4.07 7.91 15.51
N SER A 68 -4.42 7.20 16.58
CA SER A 68 -5.51 6.22 16.60
C SER A 68 -6.90 6.84 16.72
N THR A 69 -7.05 7.98 17.42
CA THR A 69 -8.38 8.55 17.75
C THR A 69 -8.70 9.88 17.09
N CYS A 70 -7.74 10.56 16.44
CA CYS A 70 -7.93 11.91 15.94
C CYS A 70 -9.06 12.05 14.91
N LEU A 71 -9.28 11.05 14.05
CA LEU A 71 -10.36 11.07 13.07
C LEU A 71 -11.74 11.06 13.77
N ASP A 72 -11.91 10.18 14.77
CA ASP A 72 -13.12 10.13 15.59
C ASP A 72 -13.31 11.46 16.35
N GLU A 73 -12.25 12.00 16.94
CA GLU A 73 -12.29 13.25 17.70
C GLU A 73 -12.70 14.47 16.83
N VAL A 74 -12.10 14.63 15.65
CA VAL A 74 -12.44 15.71 14.73
C VAL A 74 -13.86 15.52 14.19
N TYR A 75 -14.27 14.28 13.93
CA TYR A 75 -15.64 14.01 13.49
C TYR A 75 -16.64 14.44 14.55
N ASP A 76 -16.48 13.99 15.79
CA ASP A 76 -17.42 14.26 16.86
C ASP A 76 -17.46 15.72 17.28
N LYS A 77 -16.30 16.38 17.35
CA LYS A 77 -16.17 17.75 17.83
C LYS A 77 -16.37 18.81 16.75
N PHE A 78 -16.34 18.45 15.46
CA PHE A 78 -16.46 19.43 14.37
C PHE A 78 -17.41 18.98 13.25
N ILE A 79 -17.14 17.85 12.58
CA ILE A 79 -17.90 17.44 11.39
C ILE A 79 -19.37 17.17 11.72
N ALA A 80 -19.63 16.41 12.77
CA ALA A 80 -20.96 15.99 13.20
C ALA A 80 -21.66 17.04 14.09
N VAL A 81 -21.01 18.17 14.35
CA VAL A 81 -21.59 19.32 15.05
C VAL A 81 -22.37 20.17 14.03
N LYS A 82 -23.59 20.55 14.41
CA LYS A 82 -24.41 21.46 13.61
C LYS A 82 -23.64 22.75 13.35
N ASP A 83 -23.68 23.26 12.12
CA ASP A 83 -22.95 24.45 11.66
C ASP A 83 -23.05 25.63 12.65
N SER A 84 -24.27 26.02 13.02
CA SER A 84 -24.57 27.06 14.04
C SER A 84 -23.90 26.89 15.41
N LYS A 85 -23.41 25.70 15.75
CA LYS A 85 -22.78 25.36 17.04
C LYS A 85 -21.27 25.16 16.93
N ARG A 86 -20.68 25.30 15.74
CA ARG A 86 -19.23 25.21 15.56
C ARG A 86 -18.55 26.41 16.21
N LEU A 87 -17.38 26.17 16.78
CA LEU A 87 -16.57 27.24 17.37
C LEU A 87 -16.07 28.14 16.24
N LYS A 88 -16.42 29.43 16.29
CA LYS A 88 -16.12 30.38 15.21
C LYS A 88 -14.63 30.45 14.86
N TYR A 89 -13.76 30.43 15.86
CA TYR A 89 -12.31 30.46 15.62
C TYR A 89 -11.79 29.21 14.89
N HIS A 90 -12.42 28.04 15.07
CA HIS A 90 -12.08 26.84 14.30
C HIS A 90 -12.42 27.03 12.83
N CYS A 91 -13.65 27.50 12.55
CA CYS A 91 -14.09 27.80 11.19
C CYS A 91 -13.15 28.83 10.54
N ASP A 92 -12.89 29.95 11.22
CA ASP A 92 -12.04 31.03 10.72
C ASP A 92 -10.61 30.56 10.44
N LEU A 93 -10.02 29.72 11.29
CA LEU A 93 -8.68 29.16 11.10
C LEU A 93 -8.63 28.17 9.92
N LEU A 94 -9.62 27.29 9.81
CA LEU A 94 -9.70 26.27 8.75
C LEU A 94 -9.88 26.91 7.37
N THR A 95 -10.79 27.89 7.27
CA THR A 95 -11.17 28.51 6.00
C THR A 95 -10.39 29.79 5.71
N ARG A 96 -9.54 30.26 6.64
CA ARG A 96 -8.90 31.59 6.59
C ARG A 96 -9.93 32.72 6.42
N GLY A 97 -11.06 32.61 7.12
CA GLY A 97 -12.16 33.57 7.09
C GLY A 97 -13.11 33.50 5.87
N LEU A 98 -12.92 32.57 4.92
CA LEU A 98 -13.85 32.39 3.79
C LEU A 98 -15.21 31.78 4.20
N GLY A 99 -15.24 31.00 5.28
CA GLY A 99 -16.42 30.29 5.77
C GLY A 99 -16.97 29.24 4.79
N GLY A 100 -18.16 28.74 5.09
CA GLY A 100 -18.93 27.84 4.22
C GLY A 100 -18.78 26.38 4.60
N LEU A 101 -19.92 25.71 4.83
CA LEU A 101 -19.99 24.35 5.37
C LEU A 101 -19.16 23.32 4.59
N GLU A 102 -19.18 23.39 3.26
CA GLU A 102 -18.41 22.47 2.41
C GLU A 102 -16.90 22.67 2.56
N ILE A 103 -16.43 23.92 2.49
CA ILE A 103 -15.02 24.29 2.65
C ILE A 103 -14.53 23.90 4.05
N GLU A 104 -15.33 24.20 5.08
CA GLU A 104 -15.04 23.82 6.46
C GLU A 104 -14.89 22.30 6.62
N ASN A 105 -15.80 21.52 6.05
CA ASN A 105 -15.75 20.06 6.13
C ASN A 105 -14.52 19.50 5.41
N THR A 106 -14.23 19.97 4.20
CA THR A 106 -13.05 19.56 3.44
C THR A 106 -11.76 19.91 4.17
N LYS A 107 -11.68 21.12 4.76
CA LYS A 107 -10.48 21.55 5.51
C LYS A 107 -10.32 20.80 6.82
N ALA A 108 -11.42 20.49 7.52
CA ALA A 108 -11.38 19.66 8.71
C ALA A 108 -10.91 18.24 8.40
N GLU A 109 -11.35 17.64 7.28
CA GLU A 109 -10.84 16.35 6.80
C GLU A 109 -9.32 16.41 6.53
N GLU A 110 -8.87 17.43 5.80
CA GLU A 110 -7.45 17.63 5.50
C GLU A 110 -6.61 17.77 6.80
N TRP A 111 -7.09 18.55 7.77
CA TRP A 111 -6.36 18.75 9.02
C TRP A 111 -6.39 17.54 9.93
N ALA A 112 -7.47 16.75 9.94
CA ALA A 112 -7.55 15.51 10.70
C ALA A 112 -6.54 14.48 10.14
N ILE A 113 -6.47 14.34 8.81
CA ILE A 113 -5.44 13.53 8.15
C ILE A 113 -4.03 14.02 8.50
N GLN A 114 -3.79 15.33 8.44
CA GLN A 114 -2.48 15.90 8.79
C GLN A 114 -2.11 15.64 10.25
N LEU A 115 -3.07 15.76 11.17
CA LEU A 115 -2.88 15.43 12.58
C LEU A 115 -2.46 13.96 12.74
N GLN A 116 -3.15 13.02 12.10
CA GLN A 116 -2.76 11.61 12.12
C GLN A 116 -1.34 11.39 11.56
N CYS A 117 -1.07 11.89 10.35
CA CYS A 117 0.21 11.73 9.68
C CYS A 117 1.38 12.37 10.45
N TRP A 118 1.17 13.53 11.08
CA TRP A 118 2.20 14.19 11.87
C TRP A 118 2.45 13.47 13.19
N SER A 119 1.43 12.84 13.79
CA SER A 119 1.61 11.99 14.96
C SER A 119 2.44 10.77 14.62
N LEU A 120 2.17 10.13 13.48
CA LEU A 120 2.97 9.03 12.97
C LEU A 120 4.41 9.46 12.65
N TYR A 121 4.59 10.65 12.08
CA TYR A 121 5.92 11.20 11.83
C TYR A 121 6.70 11.42 13.13
N LEU A 122 6.08 11.98 14.16
CA LEU A 122 6.69 12.15 15.48
C LEU A 122 7.11 10.79 16.08
N ILE A 123 6.24 9.78 16.03
CA ILE A 123 6.56 8.42 16.47
C ILE A 123 7.74 7.84 15.67
N ASN A 124 7.74 8.06 14.35
CA ASN A 124 8.80 7.60 13.46
C ASN A 124 10.16 8.23 13.79
N CYS A 125 10.22 9.49 14.25
CA CYS A 125 11.46 10.12 14.72
C CYS A 125 12.09 9.40 15.92
N PHE A 126 11.29 8.79 16.79
CA PHE A 126 11.80 7.96 17.90
C PHE A 126 12.14 6.56 17.43
N ALA A 127 11.28 5.94 16.61
CA ALA A 127 11.49 4.60 16.09
C ALA A 127 12.79 4.48 15.27
N CYS A 128 13.12 5.48 14.45
CA CYS A 128 14.36 5.47 13.66
C CYS A 128 15.64 5.61 14.50
N LYS A 129 15.50 5.98 15.78
CA LYS A 129 16.56 6.05 16.79
C LYS A 129 16.49 4.89 17.78
N GLU A 130 15.70 3.86 17.47
CA GLU A 130 15.47 2.68 18.30
C GLU A 130 14.91 2.98 19.71
N ARG A 131 14.23 4.13 19.87
CA ARG A 131 13.64 4.56 21.14
C ARG A 131 12.21 4.08 21.29
N SER A 132 11.84 3.74 22.53
CA SER A 132 10.47 3.35 22.91
C SER A 132 9.83 2.23 22.06
N LEU A 133 10.63 1.35 21.45
CA LEU A 133 10.14 0.29 20.56
C LEU A 133 9.13 -0.65 21.25
N SER A 134 9.31 -0.91 22.55
CA SER A 134 8.39 -1.73 23.36
C SER A 134 6.99 -1.12 23.49
N LEU A 135 6.86 0.21 23.43
CA LEU A 135 5.58 0.90 23.43
C LEU A 135 4.98 0.92 22.02
N ILE A 136 5.80 1.24 21.01
CA ILE A 136 5.34 1.38 19.62
C ILE A 136 4.91 0.04 19.03
N CYS A 137 5.58 -1.06 19.40
CA CYS A 137 5.30 -2.40 18.87
C CYS A 137 4.14 -3.12 19.58
N LYS A 138 3.29 -2.41 20.34
CA LYS A 138 2.08 -2.99 20.91
C LYS A 138 1.13 -3.48 19.81
N THR A 139 0.56 -4.67 20.02
CA THR A 139 -0.28 -5.37 19.05
C THR A 139 -1.40 -4.51 18.48
N GLU A 140 -2.20 -3.87 19.34
CA GLU A 140 -3.33 -3.04 18.89
C GLU A 140 -2.88 -1.89 17.98
N PHE A 141 -1.81 -1.18 18.37
CA PHE A 141 -1.31 -0.07 17.58
C PHE A 141 -0.76 -0.52 16.22
N LEU A 142 -0.03 -1.64 16.16
CA LEU A 142 0.47 -2.19 14.90
C LEU A 142 -0.67 -2.56 13.94
N LYS A 143 -1.80 -3.06 14.45
CA LYS A 143 -3.00 -3.29 13.65
C LYS A 143 -3.60 -1.99 13.14
N ASP A 144 -3.73 -0.98 14.00
CA ASP A 144 -4.27 0.32 13.63
C ASP A 144 -3.46 0.99 12.50
N LEU A 145 -2.12 0.84 12.50
CA LEU A 145 -1.24 1.39 11.45
C LEU A 145 -1.63 0.94 10.04
N CYS A 146 -2.22 -0.25 9.88
CA CYS A 146 -2.68 -0.76 8.59
C CYS A 146 -3.80 0.11 7.99
N GLY A 147 -4.64 0.70 8.84
CA GLY A 147 -5.73 1.60 8.45
C GLY A 147 -5.32 3.06 8.28
N MET A 148 -4.12 3.45 8.74
CA MET A 148 -3.64 4.83 8.70
C MET A 148 -2.90 5.12 7.39
N TRP A 149 -3.64 5.30 6.29
CA TRP A 149 -3.04 5.48 4.96
C TRP A 149 -2.91 6.93 4.48
N GLY A 150 -3.26 7.92 5.31
CA GLY A 150 -3.08 9.34 5.00
C GLY A 150 -4.07 9.93 3.98
N GLY A 151 -5.03 9.14 3.49
CA GLY A 151 -6.07 9.59 2.55
C GLY A 151 -5.52 10.14 1.22
N LEU A 152 -6.43 10.68 0.40
CA LEU A 152 -6.05 11.27 -0.90
C LEU A 152 -5.44 12.67 -0.79
N ALA A 153 -5.69 13.37 0.33
CA ALA A 153 -5.26 14.75 0.54
C ALA A 153 -3.77 14.88 0.88
N ASN A 154 -3.12 13.81 1.36
CA ASN A 154 -1.73 13.85 1.84
C ASN A 154 -0.87 12.71 1.25
N ARG A 155 -0.85 12.60 -0.09
CA ARG A 155 -0.14 11.53 -0.82
C ARG A 155 1.36 11.42 -0.54
N THR A 156 1.99 12.47 -0.05
CA THR A 156 3.43 12.49 0.22
C THR A 156 3.81 11.88 1.57
N SER A 157 2.84 11.64 2.47
CA SER A 157 3.11 11.03 3.76
C SER A 157 3.11 9.50 3.66
N PRO A 158 4.19 8.82 4.10
CA PRO A 158 4.23 7.36 4.13
C PRO A 158 3.30 6.76 5.20
N ALA A 159 2.65 7.61 6.00
CA ALA A 159 1.62 7.25 6.97
C ALA A 159 2.01 6.00 7.80
N GLY A 160 1.07 5.08 8.02
CA GLY A 160 1.30 3.90 8.86
C GLY A 160 2.34 2.93 8.28
N VAL A 161 2.33 2.70 6.96
CA VAL A 161 3.29 1.81 6.30
C VAL A 161 4.74 2.31 6.41
N GLY A 162 4.94 3.63 6.42
CA GLY A 162 6.24 4.24 6.67
C GLY A 162 6.80 3.88 8.03
N LEU A 163 5.96 3.97 9.07
CA LEU A 163 6.35 3.59 10.41
C LEU A 163 6.61 2.08 10.51
N ILE A 164 5.74 1.24 9.92
CA ILE A 164 5.97 -0.22 9.88
C ILE A 164 7.31 -0.54 9.23
N ARG A 165 7.65 0.11 8.12
CA ARG A 165 8.94 -0.06 7.45
C ARG A 165 10.10 0.26 8.38
N THR A 166 10.06 1.40 9.07
CA THR A 166 11.09 1.78 10.05
C THR A 166 11.22 0.75 11.16
N LEU A 167 10.11 0.25 11.69
CA LEU A 167 10.13 -0.78 12.73
C LEU A 167 10.78 -2.08 12.24
N CYS A 168 10.54 -2.47 10.97
CA CYS A 168 11.15 -3.65 10.35
C CYS A 168 12.67 -3.52 10.13
N GLN A 169 13.28 -2.37 10.39
CA GLN A 169 14.74 -2.21 10.40
C GLN A 169 15.36 -2.67 11.73
N THR A 170 14.55 -2.84 12.77
CA THR A 170 14.99 -3.21 14.13
C THR A 170 14.57 -4.65 14.45
N LYS A 171 15.37 -5.40 15.21
CA LYS A 171 15.04 -6.79 15.55
C LYS A 171 13.70 -6.92 16.31
N THR A 172 13.47 -6.03 17.26
CA THR A 172 12.23 -5.99 18.06
C THR A 172 11.01 -5.70 17.19
N GLY A 173 11.10 -4.71 16.29
CA GLY A 173 10.01 -4.34 15.41
C GLY A 173 9.70 -5.42 14.38
N THR A 174 10.73 -5.99 13.72
CA THR A 174 10.54 -7.08 12.76
C THR A 174 9.86 -8.29 13.38
N THR A 175 10.29 -8.69 14.58
CA THR A 175 9.65 -9.80 15.31
C THR A 175 8.19 -9.50 15.61
N SER A 176 7.91 -8.31 16.15
CA SER A 176 6.55 -7.89 16.52
C SER A 176 5.60 -7.80 15.32
N VAL A 177 6.09 -7.30 14.19
CA VAL A 177 5.32 -7.23 12.94
C VAL A 177 5.09 -8.62 12.35
N ALA A 178 6.12 -9.49 12.35
CA ALA A 178 6.03 -10.85 11.82
C ALA A 178 5.04 -11.75 12.57
N ASP A 179 4.85 -11.51 13.86
CA ASP A 179 3.91 -12.28 14.69
C ASP A 179 2.44 -11.88 14.43
N LEU A 180 2.17 -10.78 13.71
CA LEU A 180 0.83 -10.29 13.41
C LEU A 180 0.43 -10.56 11.96
N LYS A 181 -0.29 -11.67 11.75
CA LYS A 181 -0.79 -12.09 10.43
C LYS A 181 -1.56 -10.99 9.68
N GLU A 182 -2.42 -10.25 10.38
CA GLU A 182 -3.22 -9.15 9.80
C GLU A 182 -2.33 -8.05 9.18
N VAL A 183 -1.22 -7.71 9.84
CA VAL A 183 -0.26 -6.70 9.36
C VAL A 183 0.47 -7.21 8.12
N ILE A 184 0.87 -8.47 8.12
CA ILE A 184 1.51 -9.12 6.95
C ILE A 184 0.55 -9.16 5.76
N GLU A 185 -0.72 -9.50 5.98
CA GLU A 185 -1.74 -9.50 4.93
C GLU A 185 -1.99 -8.09 4.38
N CYS A 186 -2.00 -7.06 5.24
CA CYS A 186 -2.10 -5.66 4.80
C CYS A 186 -0.92 -5.26 3.91
N LEU A 187 0.31 -5.57 4.33
CA LEU A 187 1.51 -5.31 3.51
C LEU A 187 1.45 -6.07 2.18
N CYS A 188 0.97 -7.30 2.18
CA CYS A 188 0.79 -8.11 0.98
C CYS A 188 -0.22 -7.47 0.00
N ASN A 189 -1.36 -6.99 0.49
CA ASN A 189 -2.35 -6.30 -0.36
C ASN A 189 -1.78 -4.99 -0.92
N LEU A 190 -1.15 -4.19 -0.07
CA LEU A 190 -0.52 -2.93 -0.47
C LEU A 190 0.59 -3.15 -1.51
N SER A 191 1.38 -4.21 -1.38
CA SER A 191 2.47 -4.55 -2.33
C SER A 191 1.99 -4.82 -3.75
N ARG A 192 0.71 -5.20 -3.94
CA ARG A 192 0.10 -5.44 -5.26
C ARG A 192 -0.80 -4.29 -5.72
N SER A 193 -0.92 -3.20 -4.96
CA SER A 193 -1.78 -2.08 -5.31
C SER A 193 -1.08 -1.08 -6.25
N SER A 194 -1.82 -0.08 -6.74
CA SER A 194 -1.26 1.10 -7.43
C SER A 194 -0.98 2.28 -6.48
N ASP A 195 -0.86 2.00 -5.19
CA ASP A 195 -0.54 3.01 -4.18
C ASP A 195 0.93 3.44 -4.31
N ASP A 196 1.22 4.72 -4.04
CA ASP A 196 2.58 5.28 -4.05
C ASP A 196 3.52 4.53 -3.07
N TRP A 197 2.95 3.89 -2.05
CA TRP A 197 3.67 3.12 -1.04
C TRP A 197 3.86 1.64 -1.35
N GLN A 198 3.54 1.20 -2.57
CA GLN A 198 3.76 -0.18 -3.03
C GLN A 198 5.19 -0.67 -2.72
N TYR A 199 6.19 0.14 -3.07
CA TYR A 199 7.60 -0.19 -2.88
C TYR A 199 7.98 -0.27 -1.40
N THR A 200 7.44 0.62 -0.56
CA THR A 200 7.64 0.62 0.89
C THR A 200 7.07 -0.65 1.52
N ALA A 201 5.92 -1.13 1.05
CA ALA A 201 5.33 -2.38 1.52
C ALA A 201 6.18 -3.59 1.12
N VAL A 202 6.66 -3.64 -0.12
CA VAL A 202 7.57 -4.72 -0.56
C VAL A 202 8.89 -4.69 0.21
N ASP A 203 9.50 -3.51 0.41
CA ASP A 203 10.73 -3.38 1.18
C ASP A 203 10.56 -3.87 2.61
N SER A 204 9.43 -3.55 3.26
CA SER A 204 9.08 -4.05 4.60
C SER A 204 8.99 -5.58 4.62
N LEU A 205 8.30 -6.18 3.65
CA LEU A 205 8.19 -7.65 3.53
C LEU A 205 9.57 -8.31 3.29
N LEU A 206 10.43 -7.67 2.50
CA LEU A 206 11.78 -8.17 2.24
C LEU A 206 12.69 -8.05 3.46
N LEU A 207 12.56 -7.01 4.28
CA LEU A 207 13.28 -6.90 5.55
C LEU A 207 12.90 -8.04 6.50
N ILE A 208 11.59 -8.36 6.61
CA ILE A 208 11.11 -9.49 7.42
C ILE A 208 11.61 -10.82 6.85
N LEU A 209 11.58 -11.01 5.52
CA LEU A 209 12.06 -12.26 4.91
C LEU A 209 13.58 -12.47 5.02
N LYS A 210 14.36 -11.40 5.14
CA LYS A 210 15.83 -11.48 5.29
C LYS A 210 16.24 -11.97 6.68
N ASP A 211 15.41 -11.73 7.69
CA ASP A 211 15.68 -12.13 9.07
C ASP A 211 15.35 -13.63 9.29
N PRO A 212 16.33 -14.47 9.65
CA PRO A 212 16.13 -15.91 9.82
C PRO A 212 15.06 -16.26 10.87
N ASP A 213 14.91 -15.44 11.91
CA ASP A 213 14.01 -15.70 13.05
C ASP A 213 12.53 -15.52 12.64
N THR A 214 12.27 -14.66 11.64
CA THR A 214 10.92 -14.28 11.21
C THR A 214 10.55 -14.83 9.84
N ARG A 215 11.52 -15.10 8.95
CA ARG A 215 11.32 -15.61 7.59
C ARG A 215 10.33 -16.77 7.51
N TYR A 216 10.56 -17.83 8.27
CA TYR A 216 9.75 -19.05 8.19
C TYR A 216 8.36 -18.91 8.82
N LYS A 217 8.14 -17.85 9.62
CA LYS A 217 6.80 -17.51 10.14
C LYS A 217 5.92 -16.92 9.04
N VAL A 218 6.50 -16.14 8.14
CA VAL A 218 5.73 -15.34 7.17
C VAL A 218 5.82 -15.83 5.73
N ILE A 219 6.85 -16.61 5.35
CA ILE A 219 7.13 -16.97 3.96
C ILE A 219 5.95 -17.66 3.26
N ASP A 220 5.17 -18.46 3.99
CA ASP A 220 3.98 -19.15 3.46
C ASP A 220 2.86 -18.19 3.03
N ILE A 221 2.80 -17.01 3.65
CA ILE A 221 1.83 -15.96 3.33
C ILE A 221 2.41 -15.05 2.24
N VAL A 222 3.69 -14.70 2.36
CA VAL A 222 4.33 -13.66 1.55
C VAL A 222 4.76 -14.17 0.16
N ALA A 223 5.29 -15.39 0.06
CA ALA A 223 5.79 -15.92 -1.21
C ALA A 223 4.72 -16.02 -2.32
N PRO A 224 3.48 -16.49 -2.04
CA PRO A 224 2.41 -16.54 -3.04
C PRO A 224 1.94 -15.17 -3.55
N ILE A 225 2.33 -14.08 -2.87
CA ILE A 225 1.97 -12.71 -3.22
C ILE A 225 3.12 -12.05 -3.99
N LEU A 226 4.34 -12.13 -3.45
CA LEU A 226 5.51 -11.50 -4.06
C LEU A 226 5.92 -12.16 -5.39
N VAL A 227 5.53 -13.44 -5.63
CA VAL A 227 5.71 -14.09 -6.94
C VAL A 227 5.07 -13.29 -8.08
N ASP A 228 3.96 -12.58 -7.83
CA ASP A 228 3.28 -11.79 -8.86
C ASP A 228 4.10 -10.57 -9.31
N LEU A 229 5.05 -10.14 -8.48
CA LEU A 229 5.84 -8.92 -8.65
C LEU A 229 7.26 -9.17 -9.16
N VAL A 230 7.70 -10.43 -9.30
CA VAL A 230 9.09 -10.74 -9.67
C VAL A 230 9.48 -10.22 -11.05
N GLU A 231 8.52 -9.93 -11.93
CA GLU A 231 8.79 -9.38 -13.27
C GLU A 231 8.78 -7.85 -13.32
N LEU A 232 8.64 -7.18 -12.17
CA LEU A 232 8.60 -5.71 -12.03
C LEU A 232 9.99 -5.07 -12.18
N GLY A 233 10.42 -4.84 -13.42
CA GLY A 233 11.66 -4.10 -13.70
C GLY A 233 12.89 -4.64 -12.94
N SER A 234 13.76 -3.73 -12.47
CA SER A 234 14.93 -4.07 -11.63
C SER A 234 14.53 -4.54 -10.22
N PHE A 235 13.43 -4.02 -9.69
CA PHE A 235 12.94 -4.33 -8.35
C PHE A 235 12.51 -5.80 -8.21
N GLY A 236 12.01 -6.39 -9.30
CA GLY A 236 11.65 -7.79 -9.37
C GLY A 236 12.83 -8.75 -9.13
N ASP A 237 14.05 -8.33 -9.43
CA ASP A 237 15.24 -9.14 -9.13
C ASP A 237 15.59 -9.12 -7.63
N THR A 238 15.38 -7.99 -6.94
CA THR A 238 15.50 -7.91 -5.46
C THR A 238 14.48 -8.82 -4.77
N ILE A 239 13.24 -8.84 -5.26
CA ILE A 239 12.20 -9.76 -4.76
C ILE A 239 12.61 -11.22 -4.98
N THR A 240 13.12 -11.53 -6.17
CA THR A 240 13.60 -12.87 -6.52
C THR A 240 14.70 -13.33 -5.57
N GLN A 241 15.68 -12.47 -5.27
CA GLN A 241 16.77 -12.77 -4.33
C GLN A 241 16.22 -13.04 -2.91
N GLY A 242 15.32 -12.20 -2.41
CA GLY A 242 14.72 -12.37 -1.08
C GLY A 242 13.90 -13.68 -0.96
N LEU A 243 13.11 -14.02 -1.98
CA LEU A 243 12.33 -15.26 -2.00
C LEU A 243 13.21 -16.51 -2.10
N LEU A 244 14.26 -16.48 -2.94
CA LEU A 244 15.09 -17.65 -3.22
C LEU A 244 16.28 -17.84 -2.26
N GLN A 245 16.49 -16.95 -1.29
CA GLN A 245 17.64 -16.97 -0.37
C GLN A 245 17.94 -18.35 0.24
N ASP A 246 16.90 -19.08 0.68
CA ASP A 246 17.03 -20.42 1.29
C ASP A 246 16.43 -21.54 0.40
N TYR A 247 16.15 -21.26 -0.87
CA TYR A 247 15.40 -22.20 -1.71
C TYR A 247 16.12 -23.55 -1.92
N HIS A 248 17.46 -23.57 -1.95
CA HIS A 248 18.21 -24.82 -2.02
C HIS A 248 17.97 -25.73 -0.80
N LYS A 249 17.81 -25.16 0.39
CA LYS A 249 17.49 -25.91 1.62
C LYS A 249 16.08 -26.49 1.57
N ILE A 250 15.16 -25.79 0.91
CA ILE A 250 13.77 -26.24 0.73
C ILE A 250 13.66 -27.33 -0.34
N LYS A 251 14.33 -27.14 -1.48
CA LYS A 251 14.21 -28.05 -2.63
C LYS A 251 15.01 -29.36 -2.46
N TYR A 252 16.21 -29.28 -1.89
CA TYR A 252 17.15 -30.41 -1.79
C TYR A 252 17.52 -30.77 -0.36
N GLY A 253 17.15 -29.94 0.61
CA GLY A 253 17.39 -30.21 2.03
C GLY A 253 16.17 -30.79 2.73
N ASN A 254 16.25 -30.86 4.06
CA ASN A 254 15.19 -31.40 4.91
C ASN A 254 14.16 -30.34 5.34
N LEU A 255 14.28 -29.11 4.85
CA LEU A 255 13.42 -28.00 5.27
C LEU A 255 12.13 -28.01 4.44
N LYS A 256 10.99 -28.26 5.08
CA LYS A 256 9.67 -28.17 4.44
C LYS A 256 8.92 -26.95 4.95
N LEU A 257 8.23 -26.26 4.05
CA LEU A 257 7.33 -25.19 4.45
C LEU A 257 6.01 -25.78 4.96
N LYS A 258 5.21 -24.99 5.67
CA LYS A 258 3.92 -25.47 6.17
C LYS A 258 2.85 -25.46 5.08
N SER A 259 3.00 -24.58 4.08
CA SER A 259 2.03 -24.40 3.01
C SER A 259 2.55 -24.89 1.67
N GLU A 260 1.82 -25.83 1.06
CA GLU A 260 2.06 -26.26 -0.34
C GLU A 260 2.01 -25.06 -1.30
N ARG A 261 1.16 -24.07 -1.02
CA ARG A 261 1.06 -22.84 -1.81
C ARG A 261 2.37 -22.04 -1.76
N GLY A 262 3.03 -22.01 -0.61
CA GLY A 262 4.32 -21.35 -0.42
C GLY A 262 5.43 -22.04 -1.22
N GLU A 263 5.52 -23.36 -1.12
CA GLU A 263 6.51 -24.16 -1.88
C GLU A 263 6.31 -24.02 -3.39
N LYS A 264 5.06 -24.11 -3.85
CA LYS A 264 4.71 -23.92 -5.26
C LYS A 264 5.09 -22.53 -5.75
N ALA A 265 4.87 -21.49 -4.95
CA ALA A 265 5.26 -20.12 -5.31
C ALA A 265 6.78 -19.99 -5.46
N LEU A 266 7.57 -20.55 -4.53
CA LEU A 266 9.03 -20.54 -4.65
C LEU A 266 9.52 -21.34 -5.87
N GLY A 267 8.90 -22.48 -6.15
CA GLY A 267 9.16 -23.29 -7.34
C GLY A 267 8.86 -22.53 -8.63
N GLU A 268 7.76 -21.79 -8.68
CA GLU A 268 7.40 -20.93 -9.80
C GLU A 268 8.44 -19.81 -10.01
N VAL A 269 8.88 -19.15 -8.93
CA VAL A 269 9.94 -18.12 -9.03
C VAL A 269 11.22 -18.72 -9.59
N TRP A 270 11.63 -19.90 -9.10
CA TRP A 270 12.82 -20.59 -9.60
C TRP A 270 12.71 -20.95 -11.08
N ASP A 271 11.60 -21.56 -11.52
CA ASP A 271 11.42 -21.89 -12.94
C ASP A 271 11.43 -20.63 -13.80
N LEU A 272 10.69 -19.59 -13.41
CA LEU A 272 10.55 -18.37 -14.19
C LEU A 272 11.86 -17.58 -14.32
N LYS A 273 12.57 -17.39 -13.20
CA LYS A 273 13.76 -16.51 -13.14
C LYS A 273 15.08 -17.22 -13.40
N VAL A 274 15.15 -18.54 -13.18
CA VAL A 274 16.38 -19.32 -13.33
C VAL A 274 16.30 -20.29 -14.51
N GLU A 275 15.45 -21.31 -14.44
CA GLU A 275 15.44 -22.40 -15.44
C GLU A 275 15.00 -21.91 -16.82
N ARG A 276 13.85 -21.24 -16.88
CA ARG A 276 13.27 -20.74 -18.13
C ARG A 276 14.15 -19.67 -18.77
N LYS A 277 14.75 -18.78 -17.97
CA LYS A 277 15.70 -17.77 -18.45
C LYS A 277 16.94 -18.42 -19.08
N LYS A 278 17.46 -19.52 -18.50
CA LYS A 278 18.57 -20.30 -19.08
C LYS A 278 18.15 -21.00 -20.38
N ARG A 279 17.02 -21.73 -20.37
CA ARG A 279 16.50 -22.42 -21.56
C ARG A 279 16.25 -21.46 -22.72
N GLU A 280 15.60 -20.33 -22.45
CA GLU A 280 15.26 -19.35 -23.48
C GLU A 280 16.47 -18.57 -24.02
N LYS A 281 17.59 -18.50 -23.29
CA LYS A 281 18.83 -17.90 -23.78
C LYS A 281 19.46 -18.72 -24.92
N LEU A 282 19.29 -20.03 -24.89
CA LEU A 282 19.80 -20.97 -25.90
C LEU A 282 18.83 -21.18 -27.06
N MET A 283 17.65 -20.55 -27.00
CA MET A 283 16.57 -20.77 -27.96
C MET A 283 16.87 -20.12 -29.32
N SER A 284 16.67 -20.87 -30.40
CA SER A 284 16.91 -20.38 -31.76
C SER A 284 15.87 -19.33 -32.17
N LYS A 285 16.20 -18.49 -33.17
CA LYS A 285 15.24 -17.52 -33.73
C LYS A 285 14.03 -18.23 -34.36
N GLN A 286 14.25 -19.39 -34.98
CA GLN A 286 13.20 -20.19 -35.60
C GLN A 286 12.22 -20.73 -34.54
N GLU A 287 12.72 -21.34 -33.48
CA GLU A 287 11.87 -21.89 -32.41
C GLU A 287 11.02 -20.80 -31.76
N VAL A 288 11.57 -19.59 -31.58
CA VAL A 288 10.77 -18.46 -31.08
C VAL A 288 9.70 -18.02 -32.08
N GLY A 289 9.98 -18.07 -33.38
CA GLY A 289 9.00 -17.84 -34.43
C GLY A 289 7.83 -18.83 -34.35
N GLU A 290 8.14 -20.12 -34.23
CA GLU A 290 7.15 -21.20 -34.10
C GLU A 290 6.29 -21.05 -32.84
N ARG A 291 6.93 -20.81 -31.68
CA ARG A 291 6.23 -20.55 -30.42
C ARG A 291 5.34 -19.31 -30.52
N LYS A 292 5.79 -18.25 -31.20
CA LYS A 292 4.98 -17.04 -31.40
C LYS A 292 3.69 -17.33 -32.19
N VAL A 293 3.78 -18.16 -33.24
CA VAL A 293 2.61 -18.57 -34.01
C VAL A 293 1.67 -19.42 -33.16
N LEU A 294 2.21 -20.41 -32.43
CA LEU A 294 1.42 -21.29 -31.56
C LEU A 294 0.70 -20.52 -30.45
N VAL A 295 1.40 -19.62 -29.75
CA VAL A 295 0.82 -18.71 -28.75
C VAL A 295 -0.29 -17.85 -29.36
N GLY A 296 -0.09 -17.37 -30.60
CA GLY A 296 -1.11 -16.64 -31.34
C GLY A 296 -2.38 -17.46 -31.57
N LYS A 297 -2.25 -18.74 -31.94
CA LYS A 297 -3.37 -19.68 -32.11
C LYS A 297 -4.08 -19.94 -30.78
N LEU A 298 -3.35 -20.25 -29.71
CA LEU A 298 -3.91 -20.49 -28.38
C LEU A 298 -4.65 -19.27 -27.84
N LYS A 299 -4.11 -18.06 -28.03
CA LYS A 299 -4.81 -16.81 -27.68
C LYS A 299 -6.14 -16.68 -28.42
N LYS A 300 -6.17 -16.95 -29.72
CA LYS A 300 -7.41 -16.89 -30.51
C LYS A 300 -8.43 -17.92 -30.01
N ASN A 301 -7.99 -19.14 -29.72
CA ASN A 301 -8.85 -20.19 -29.16
C ASN A 301 -9.40 -19.79 -27.77
N GLY A 302 -8.56 -19.24 -26.89
CA GLY A 302 -9.01 -18.71 -25.60
C GLY A 302 -10.02 -17.58 -25.74
N ASN A 303 -9.83 -16.67 -26.71
CA ASN A 303 -10.82 -15.65 -27.01
C ASN A 303 -12.15 -16.25 -27.48
N LEU A 304 -12.12 -17.25 -28.37
CA LEU A 304 -13.33 -17.93 -28.86
C LEU A 304 -14.10 -18.58 -27.71
N ARG A 305 -13.40 -19.31 -26.84
CA ARG A 305 -13.98 -19.95 -25.64
C ARG A 305 -14.57 -18.94 -24.67
N PHE A 306 -13.89 -17.82 -24.47
CA PHE A 306 -14.41 -16.73 -23.64
C PHE A 306 -15.74 -16.18 -24.19
N TRP A 307 -15.83 -15.95 -25.50
CA TRP A 307 -17.04 -15.43 -26.14
C TRP A 307 -18.17 -16.47 -26.25
N SER A 308 -17.85 -17.77 -26.27
CA SER A 308 -18.85 -18.85 -26.22
C SER A 308 -19.38 -19.12 -24.81
N GLY A 309 -18.80 -18.49 -23.77
CA GLY A 309 -19.17 -18.71 -22.38
C GLY A 309 -18.42 -19.85 -21.69
N ASP A 310 -17.52 -20.55 -22.39
CA ASP A 310 -16.67 -21.62 -21.83
C ASP A 310 -15.48 -21.02 -21.07
N ILE A 311 -15.73 -20.37 -19.92
CA ILE A 311 -14.73 -19.53 -19.24
C ILE A 311 -13.55 -20.34 -18.69
N GLU A 312 -13.80 -21.52 -18.11
CA GLU A 312 -12.76 -22.42 -17.60
C GLU A 312 -11.83 -22.89 -18.71
N GLU A 313 -12.38 -23.27 -19.86
CA GLU A 313 -11.57 -23.68 -21.02
C GLU A 313 -10.76 -22.49 -21.57
N ALA A 314 -11.32 -21.28 -21.53
CA ALA A 314 -10.56 -20.07 -21.86
C ALA A 314 -9.36 -19.87 -20.92
N VAL A 315 -9.55 -20.06 -19.60
CA VAL A 315 -8.45 -20.02 -18.61
C VAL A 315 -7.38 -21.06 -18.94
N MET A 316 -7.78 -22.29 -19.30
CA MET A 316 -6.84 -23.35 -19.68
C MET A 316 -6.03 -22.96 -20.92
N LYS A 317 -6.68 -22.46 -21.98
CA LYS A 317 -5.98 -22.03 -23.21
C LYS A 317 -5.06 -20.84 -22.99
N TYR A 318 -5.43 -19.85 -22.16
CA TYR A 318 -4.54 -18.76 -21.83
C TYR A 318 -3.34 -19.22 -20.97
N SER A 319 -3.54 -20.19 -20.08
CA SER A 319 -2.47 -20.77 -19.27
C SER A 319 -1.47 -21.56 -20.10
N GLU A 320 -1.95 -22.35 -21.06
CA GLU A 320 -1.13 -23.04 -22.06
C GLU A 320 -0.36 -22.03 -22.93
N ALA A 321 -1.02 -20.94 -23.35
CA ALA A 321 -0.34 -19.88 -24.08
C ALA A 321 0.77 -19.22 -23.25
N LEU A 322 0.56 -18.97 -21.96
CA LEU A 322 1.54 -18.36 -21.06
C LEU A 322 2.75 -19.26 -20.79
N SER A 323 2.54 -20.58 -20.65
CA SER A 323 3.64 -21.53 -20.46
C SER A 323 4.55 -21.61 -21.67
N LEU A 324 3.99 -21.52 -22.89
CA LEU A 324 4.75 -21.56 -24.14
C LEU A 324 5.35 -20.21 -24.55
N CYS A 325 4.74 -19.09 -24.13
CA CYS A 325 5.12 -17.76 -24.60
C CYS A 325 6.50 -17.31 -24.07
N PRO A 326 7.51 -17.09 -24.92
CA PRO A 326 8.84 -16.66 -24.46
C PRO A 326 8.79 -15.42 -23.54
N LEU A 327 9.63 -15.38 -22.50
CA LEU A 327 9.67 -14.29 -21.52
C LEU A 327 9.94 -12.93 -22.17
N ARG A 328 10.72 -12.92 -23.27
CA ARG A 328 11.01 -11.71 -24.07
C ARG A 328 9.78 -11.14 -24.78
N MET A 329 8.71 -11.92 -24.98
CA MET A 329 7.46 -11.48 -25.60
C MET A 329 6.54 -10.79 -24.59
N ARG A 330 7.05 -9.74 -23.94
CA ARG A 330 6.36 -9.03 -22.84
C ARG A 330 4.94 -8.58 -23.19
N LYS A 331 4.76 -7.98 -24.37
CA LYS A 331 3.44 -7.50 -24.84
C LYS A 331 2.42 -8.63 -24.96
N GLN A 332 2.82 -9.79 -25.47
CA GLN A 332 1.92 -10.95 -25.61
C GLN A 332 1.57 -11.53 -24.24
N ARG A 333 2.56 -11.69 -23.35
CA ARG A 333 2.34 -12.19 -21.98
C ARG A 333 1.43 -11.27 -21.17
N LEU A 334 1.62 -9.95 -21.27
CA LEU A 334 0.74 -8.94 -20.67
C LEU A 334 -0.72 -9.15 -21.09
N VAL A 335 -0.98 -9.28 -22.40
CA VAL A 335 -2.35 -9.47 -22.92
C VAL A 335 -2.94 -10.79 -22.42
N LEU A 336 -2.16 -11.87 -22.42
CA LEU A 336 -2.62 -13.18 -21.96
C LEU A 336 -2.98 -13.17 -20.47
N TYR A 337 -2.12 -12.63 -19.61
CA TYR A 337 -2.41 -12.44 -18.20
C TYR A 337 -3.66 -11.58 -17.99
N SER A 338 -3.75 -10.46 -18.70
CA SER A 338 -4.92 -9.57 -18.59
C SER A 338 -6.22 -10.28 -19.00
N ASN A 339 -6.21 -11.08 -20.07
CA ASN A 339 -7.38 -11.84 -20.50
C ASN A 339 -7.73 -12.97 -19.51
N ARG A 340 -6.73 -13.65 -18.93
CA ARG A 340 -6.97 -14.67 -17.89
C ARG A 340 -7.52 -14.04 -16.61
N ALA A 341 -7.07 -12.83 -16.24
CA ALA A 341 -7.66 -12.05 -15.15
C ALA A 341 -9.15 -11.76 -15.40
N GLN A 342 -9.54 -11.44 -16.65
CA GLN A 342 -10.95 -11.25 -16.99
C GLN A 342 -11.78 -12.52 -16.78
N CYS A 343 -11.22 -13.68 -17.16
CA CYS A 343 -11.90 -14.96 -16.95
C CYS A 343 -12.09 -15.22 -15.46
N ASN A 344 -11.04 -15.01 -14.66
CA ASN A 344 -11.10 -15.16 -13.20
C ASN A 344 -12.13 -14.23 -12.53
N LEU A 345 -12.32 -13.00 -13.04
CA LEU A 345 -13.39 -12.11 -12.58
C LEU A 345 -14.79 -12.68 -12.87
N VAL A 346 -15.00 -13.22 -14.06
CA VAL A 346 -16.28 -13.84 -14.45
C VAL A 346 -16.55 -15.08 -13.60
N LEU A 347 -15.52 -15.87 -13.30
CA LEU A 347 -15.57 -17.04 -12.41
C LEU A 347 -15.64 -16.68 -10.92
N ARG A 348 -15.74 -15.39 -10.55
CA ARG A 348 -15.76 -14.94 -9.15
C ARG A 348 -14.56 -15.41 -8.32
N ASN A 349 -13.38 -15.53 -8.95
CA ASN A 349 -12.11 -15.83 -8.30
C ASN A 349 -11.23 -14.57 -8.21
N PRO A 350 -11.49 -13.66 -7.26
CA PRO A 350 -10.82 -12.37 -7.22
C PRO A 350 -9.32 -12.47 -6.92
N GLU A 351 -8.87 -13.44 -6.12
CA GLU A 351 -7.45 -13.58 -5.79
C GLU A 351 -6.62 -13.94 -7.04
N ALA A 352 -7.09 -14.87 -7.87
CA ALA A 352 -6.45 -15.20 -9.14
C ALA A 352 -6.51 -14.03 -10.14
N ALA A 353 -7.62 -13.26 -10.14
CA ALA A 353 -7.73 -12.06 -10.97
C ALA A 353 -6.74 -10.97 -10.55
N ILE A 354 -6.53 -10.75 -9.24
CA ILE A 354 -5.53 -9.80 -8.71
C ILE A 354 -4.13 -10.24 -9.12
N SER A 355 -3.80 -11.53 -8.97
CA SER A 355 -2.50 -12.10 -9.34
C SER A 355 -2.20 -11.89 -10.83
N ASP A 356 -3.11 -12.30 -11.71
CA ASP A 356 -2.95 -12.15 -13.16
C ASP A 356 -2.88 -10.67 -13.59
N ALA A 357 -3.74 -9.82 -13.05
CA ALA A 357 -3.73 -8.40 -13.39
C ALA A 357 -2.45 -7.70 -12.90
N THR A 358 -1.95 -8.07 -11.73
CA THR A 358 -0.67 -7.58 -11.19
C THR A 358 0.50 -7.99 -12.08
N ARG A 359 0.58 -9.26 -12.47
CA ARG A 359 1.60 -9.75 -13.41
C ARG A 359 1.54 -9.03 -14.76
N ALA A 360 0.33 -8.78 -15.27
CA ALA A 360 0.15 -7.98 -16.49
C ALA A 360 0.68 -6.55 -16.32
N LEU A 361 0.45 -5.92 -15.17
CA LEU A 361 0.93 -4.57 -14.88
C LEU A 361 2.45 -4.51 -14.70
N CYS A 362 3.08 -5.51 -14.08
CA CYS A 362 4.54 -5.63 -14.00
C CYS A 362 5.21 -5.72 -15.38
N LEU A 363 4.51 -6.26 -16.38
CA LEU A 363 4.98 -6.32 -17.77
C LEU A 363 4.62 -5.08 -18.60
N SER A 364 3.78 -4.19 -18.09
CA SER A 364 3.36 -2.96 -18.75
C SER A 364 4.40 -1.84 -18.59
N ASN A 365 4.22 -0.74 -19.32
CA ASN A 365 5.10 0.42 -19.18
C ASN A 365 4.73 1.16 -17.89
N ALA A 366 5.70 1.49 -17.04
CA ALA A 366 5.47 2.27 -15.82
C ALA A 366 4.83 3.65 -16.11
N VAL A 367 5.12 4.24 -17.27
CA VAL A 367 4.58 5.57 -17.67
C VAL A 367 3.13 5.49 -18.15
N ASN A 368 2.75 4.37 -18.77
CA ASN A 368 1.41 4.12 -19.29
C ASN A 368 1.02 2.67 -18.94
N PRO A 369 0.51 2.47 -17.70
CA PRO A 369 0.09 1.16 -17.24
C PRO A 369 -1.09 0.65 -18.06
N HIS A 370 -1.19 -0.66 -18.25
CA HIS A 370 -2.25 -1.23 -19.08
C HIS A 370 -3.65 -1.03 -18.45
N GLY A 371 -4.42 -0.07 -18.96
CA GLY A 371 -5.71 0.35 -18.40
C GLY A 371 -6.72 -0.78 -18.16
N LYS A 372 -6.82 -1.78 -19.06
CA LYS A 372 -7.70 -2.94 -18.85
C LYS A 372 -7.29 -3.76 -17.63
N SER A 373 -5.99 -3.91 -17.37
CA SER A 373 -5.50 -4.65 -16.20
C SER A 373 -5.78 -3.89 -14.91
N LEU A 374 -5.58 -2.57 -14.88
CA LEU A 374 -5.96 -1.72 -13.73
C LEU A 374 -7.45 -1.87 -13.41
N TRP A 375 -8.30 -1.73 -14.43
CA TRP A 375 -9.74 -1.85 -14.26
C TRP A 375 -10.14 -3.24 -13.74
N ARG A 376 -9.58 -4.31 -14.31
CA ARG A 376 -9.82 -5.69 -13.85
C ARG A 376 -9.40 -5.90 -12.40
N ARG A 377 -8.22 -5.39 -12.01
CA ARG A 377 -7.71 -5.51 -10.64
C ARG A 377 -8.55 -4.71 -9.64
N SER A 378 -9.01 -3.51 -10.02
CA SER A 378 -9.91 -2.70 -9.19
C SER A 378 -11.23 -3.42 -8.87
N GLN A 379 -11.80 -4.15 -9.84
CA GLN A 379 -13.01 -4.95 -9.63
C GLN A 379 -12.74 -6.14 -8.70
N ALA A 380 -11.59 -6.80 -8.86
CA ALA A 380 -11.22 -7.91 -8.00
C ALA A 380 -10.98 -7.45 -6.55
N TYR A 381 -10.38 -6.28 -6.36
CA TYR A 381 -10.25 -5.65 -5.03
C TYR A 381 -11.61 -5.30 -4.42
N ASP A 382 -12.54 -4.75 -5.22
CA ASP A 382 -13.92 -4.49 -4.77
C ASP A 382 -14.62 -5.78 -4.30
N MET A 383 -14.47 -6.89 -5.03
CA MET A 383 -15.01 -8.19 -4.63
C MET A 383 -14.43 -8.71 -3.30
N LYS A 384 -13.20 -8.33 -2.95
CA LYS A 384 -12.56 -8.68 -1.67
C LYS A 384 -12.84 -7.70 -0.53
N GLY A 385 -13.56 -6.60 -0.78
CA GLY A 385 -13.74 -5.53 0.21
C GLY A 385 -12.48 -4.67 0.42
N LEU A 386 -11.50 -4.75 -0.47
CA LEU A 386 -10.27 -3.96 -0.44
C LEU A 386 -10.50 -2.60 -1.10
N ALA A 387 -11.30 -1.77 -0.44
CA ALA A 387 -11.81 -0.51 -0.98
C ALA A 387 -10.69 0.48 -1.35
N LYS A 388 -9.65 0.56 -0.51
CA LYS A 388 -8.50 1.44 -0.73
C LYS A 388 -7.75 1.05 -2.00
N GLU A 389 -7.39 -0.21 -2.15
CA GLU A 389 -6.66 -0.74 -3.30
C GLU A 389 -7.49 -0.60 -4.59
N SER A 390 -8.80 -0.83 -4.49
CA SER A 390 -9.74 -0.63 -5.60
C SER A 390 -9.79 0.84 -6.03
N LEU A 391 -9.86 1.79 -5.09
CA LEU A 391 -9.86 3.22 -5.36
C LEU A 391 -8.58 3.64 -6.07
N MET A 392 -7.41 3.21 -5.56
CA MET A 392 -6.12 3.56 -6.17
C MET A 392 -6.01 3.08 -7.61
N ASP A 393 -6.41 1.84 -7.91
CA ASP A 393 -6.41 1.33 -9.28
C ASP A 393 -7.39 2.11 -10.19
N CYS A 394 -8.57 2.50 -9.67
CA CYS A 394 -9.53 3.32 -10.43
C CYS A 394 -8.98 4.71 -10.74
N LEU A 395 -8.30 5.35 -9.79
CA LEU A 395 -7.72 6.68 -9.98
C LEU A 395 -6.60 6.65 -11.01
N VAL A 396 -5.73 5.64 -10.99
CA VAL A 396 -4.69 5.48 -12.01
C VAL A 396 -5.33 5.20 -13.38
N PHE A 397 -6.35 4.34 -13.44
CA PHE A 397 -7.09 4.05 -14.67
C PHE A 397 -7.68 5.31 -15.31
N VAL A 398 -8.35 6.16 -14.53
CA VAL A 398 -8.93 7.42 -15.02
C VAL A 398 -7.85 8.42 -15.42
N SER A 399 -6.75 8.50 -14.67
CA SER A 399 -5.65 9.40 -15.01
C SER A 399 -4.98 9.05 -16.35
N ASP A 400 -4.86 7.75 -16.66
CA ASP A 400 -4.35 7.27 -17.94
C ASP A 400 -5.35 7.52 -19.08
N TRP A 401 -6.64 7.26 -18.83
CA TRP A 401 -7.73 7.56 -19.76
C TRP A 401 -7.70 9.03 -20.22
N LEU A 402 -7.62 9.97 -19.26
CA LEU A 402 -7.60 11.40 -19.53
C LEU A 402 -6.35 11.86 -20.31
N LYS A 403 -5.21 11.17 -20.17
CA LYS A 403 -4.00 11.47 -20.94
C LYS A 403 -4.08 10.98 -22.39
N SER A 404 -4.86 9.93 -22.65
CA SER A 404 -4.96 9.30 -23.98
C SER A 404 -5.94 10.00 -24.92
N GLU A 405 -6.94 10.72 -24.40
CA GLU A 405 -7.97 11.42 -25.18
C GLU A 405 -7.72 12.93 -25.20
N THR A 406 -6.73 13.39 -25.97
CA THR A 406 -6.37 14.82 -26.04
C THR A 406 -7.26 15.67 -26.96
N GLU A 407 -8.25 15.13 -27.68
CA GLU A 407 -8.92 15.93 -28.73
C GLU A 407 -10.46 15.88 -28.81
N ASN A 408 -11.21 15.04 -28.10
CA ASN A 408 -12.68 15.10 -28.12
C ASN A 408 -13.33 14.57 -26.83
N CYS A 409 -14.06 15.46 -26.12
CA CYS A 409 -14.96 15.21 -24.98
C CYS A 409 -14.48 14.22 -23.89
N THR A 410 -13.66 14.75 -22.98
CA THR A 410 -13.07 14.13 -21.78
C THR A 410 -14.09 13.72 -20.70
N LYS A 411 -14.96 12.75 -20.99
CA LYS A 411 -15.91 12.25 -19.98
C LYS A 411 -15.43 10.93 -19.39
N ILE A 412 -15.17 10.94 -18.09
CA ILE A 412 -14.87 9.73 -17.32
C ILE A 412 -16.01 8.72 -17.56
N PRO A 413 -15.70 7.46 -17.93
CA PRO A 413 -16.73 6.45 -18.13
C PRO A 413 -17.61 6.30 -16.89
N TYR A 414 -18.94 6.25 -17.08
CA TYR A 414 -19.90 6.22 -15.97
C TYR A 414 -19.62 5.09 -14.97
N TYR A 415 -19.24 3.91 -15.45
CA TYR A 415 -18.90 2.77 -14.59
C TYR A 415 -17.70 3.06 -13.68
N ALA A 416 -16.72 3.83 -14.17
CA ALA A 416 -15.51 4.17 -13.42
C ALA A 416 -15.83 5.25 -12.39
N ALA A 417 -16.59 6.27 -12.77
CA ALA A 417 -17.09 7.30 -11.85
C ALA A 417 -17.93 6.67 -10.71
N ARG A 418 -18.81 5.71 -11.03
CA ARG A 418 -19.62 4.99 -10.04
C ARG A 418 -18.75 4.17 -9.08
N MET A 419 -17.74 3.46 -9.59
CA MET A 419 -16.81 2.69 -8.75
C MET A 419 -15.99 3.62 -7.85
N ILE A 420 -15.46 4.71 -8.38
CA ILE A 420 -14.71 5.70 -7.61
C ILE A 420 -15.59 6.27 -6.49
N ASN A 421 -16.83 6.67 -6.78
CA ASN A 421 -17.73 7.19 -5.75
C ASN A 421 -18.01 6.15 -4.65
N LYS A 422 -18.28 4.90 -5.03
CA LYS A 422 -18.45 3.79 -4.07
C LYS A 422 -17.23 3.65 -3.16
N GLN A 423 -16.03 3.58 -3.73
CA GLN A 423 -14.82 3.38 -2.93
C GLN A 423 -14.44 4.62 -2.13
N MET A 424 -14.60 5.83 -2.66
CA MET A 424 -14.36 7.07 -1.91
C MET A 424 -15.22 7.14 -0.64
N ASN A 425 -16.49 6.75 -0.72
CA ASN A 425 -17.37 6.69 0.46
C ASN A 425 -16.90 5.63 1.47
N ALA A 426 -16.49 4.46 0.99
CA ALA A 426 -16.00 3.37 1.84
C ALA A 426 -14.65 3.71 2.49
N THR A 427 -13.78 4.46 1.81
CA THR A 427 -12.46 4.86 2.29
C THR A 427 -12.45 6.24 2.95
N TRP A 428 -13.62 6.86 3.13
CA TRP A 428 -13.70 8.18 3.73
C TRP A 428 -13.12 8.15 5.15
N PRO A 429 -12.21 9.07 5.53
CA PRO A 429 -11.50 9.00 6.82
C PRO A 429 -12.44 8.94 8.03
N PHE A 430 -13.62 9.55 7.93
CA PHE A 430 -14.61 9.59 9.02
C PHE A 430 -15.70 8.50 8.91
N SER A 431 -15.56 7.53 8.01
CA SER A 431 -16.55 6.45 7.81
C SER A 431 -16.78 5.62 9.08
N SER A 432 -15.71 5.27 9.80
CA SER A 432 -15.78 4.55 11.08
C SER A 432 -16.50 5.38 12.14
N ALA A 433 -16.09 6.64 12.34
CA ALA A 433 -16.71 7.56 13.28
C ALA A 433 -18.22 7.75 13.01
N LYS A 434 -18.59 7.93 11.74
CA LYS A 434 -19.99 8.07 11.31
C LYS A 434 -20.82 6.83 11.59
N SER A 435 -20.24 5.63 11.50
CA SER A 435 -20.96 4.36 11.70
C SER A 435 -21.18 4.01 13.18
N LYS A 436 -20.44 4.66 14.11
CA LYS A 436 -20.59 4.47 15.56
C LYS A 436 -21.73 5.30 16.16
N ARG A 437 -22.27 6.27 15.42
CA ARG A 437 -23.45 7.07 15.79
C ARG A 437 -24.70 6.53 15.10
#